data_AF-A0A6C0PBA8-F1
#
_entry.id   AF-A0A6C0PBA8-F1
#
_cell.length_a   1.000
_cell.length_b   1.000
_cell.length_c   1.000
_cell.angle_alpha   90.00
_cell.angle_beta   90.00
_cell.angle_gamma   90.00
#
_symmetry.space_group_name_H-M   'P 1'
#
loop_
_entity.id
_entity.type
_entity.pdbx_description
1 polymer ?
#
loop_
_entity_poly.entity_id
_entity_poly.type
_entity_poly.pdbx_seq_one_letter_code
_entity_poly.pdbx_strand_id
1 'polypeptide(L)'
;MIQYRDHTSRDELQVGYADTEFDLSSWWRHDANIISIQDVRDLGDQKPFRIIVAGYREFVDYPMACRWLDYYLQYTNREQIVIISGMARGADTMGEDYARERGIYIHQAAADWDRYGKSAGYMRNSEMAKEAGPGGACVCFWDGLSKGTKHMIDISKRHELLLRVVNYKTNKEMVV
;
A
#
# COMPACT_ATOMS: atom_id res chain seq x y z
N MET A 1 8.55 -2.17 14.01
CA MET A 1 8.26 -2.10 12.56
C MET A 1 9.49 -1.58 11.83
N ILE A 2 9.89 -2.22 10.73
CA ILE A 2 11.14 -1.92 10.01
C ILE A 2 10.79 -1.64 8.56
N GLN A 3 11.16 -0.46 8.04
CA GLN A 3 11.12 -0.19 6.60
C GLN A 3 12.49 -0.48 6.01
N TYR A 4 12.52 -1.29 4.95
CA TYR A 4 13.75 -1.68 4.28
C TYR A 4 13.55 -1.76 2.77
N ARG A 5 14.64 -1.79 2.02
CA ARG A 5 14.64 -2.02 0.57
C ARG A 5 15.17 -3.42 0.31
N ASP A 6 14.43 -4.19 -0.48
CA ASP A 6 14.80 -5.55 -0.90
C ASP A 6 15.41 -5.50 -2.30
N HIS A 7 16.74 -5.62 -2.36
CA HIS A 7 17.51 -5.58 -3.61
C HIS A 7 17.38 -6.87 -4.43
N THR A 8 16.79 -7.93 -3.87
CA THR A 8 16.55 -9.21 -4.57
C THR A 8 15.18 -9.24 -5.27
N SER A 9 14.24 -8.41 -4.81
CA SER A 9 12.89 -8.31 -5.36
C SER A 9 12.64 -6.92 -5.94
N ARG A 10 13.22 -6.66 -7.12
CA ARG A 10 12.98 -5.44 -7.94
C ARG A 10 13.25 -4.12 -7.21
N ASP A 11 14.09 -4.14 -6.18
CA ASP A 11 14.45 -2.96 -5.39
C ASP A 11 13.24 -2.30 -4.68
N GLU A 12 12.29 -3.11 -4.23
CA GLU A 12 11.04 -2.66 -3.62
C GLU A 12 11.25 -2.24 -2.15
N LEU A 13 10.54 -1.18 -1.73
CA LEU A 13 10.37 -0.88 -0.31
C LEU A 13 9.43 -1.89 0.34
N GLN A 14 9.87 -2.48 1.43
CA GLN A 14 9.13 -3.48 2.20
C GLN A 14 9.00 -3.03 3.65
N VAL A 15 8.01 -3.60 4.34
CA VAL A 15 7.78 -3.34 5.77
C VAL A 15 7.70 -4.67 6.51
N GLY A 16 8.67 -4.87 7.40
CA GLY A 16 8.79 -6.06 8.25
C GLY A 16 8.58 -5.75 9.73
N TYR A 17 8.63 -6.81 10.54
CA TYR A 17 8.44 -6.77 11.98
C TYR A 17 9.57 -7.50 12.69
N ALA A 18 9.84 -7.04 13.90
CA ALA A 18 10.73 -7.67 14.85
C ALA A 18 10.02 -7.58 16.20
N ASP A 19 9.74 -8.74 16.80
CA ASP A 19 9.05 -8.82 18.09
C ASP A 19 10.07 -8.88 19.23
N THR A 20 11.31 -9.27 18.92
CA THR A 20 12.41 -9.38 19.88
C THR A 20 13.64 -8.59 19.42
N GLU A 21 14.52 -8.27 20.38
CA GLU A 21 15.86 -7.74 20.05
C GLU A 21 16.65 -8.71 19.16
N PHE A 22 16.43 -10.02 19.30
CA PHE A 22 17.07 -11.01 18.44
C PHE A 22 16.59 -10.88 17.00
N ASP A 23 15.28 -10.78 16.77
CA ASP A 23 14.72 -10.56 15.44
C ASP A 23 15.30 -9.29 14.84
N LEU A 24 15.28 -8.18 15.59
CA LEU A 24 15.84 -6.91 15.14
C LEU A 24 17.33 -7.05 14.79
N SER A 25 18.12 -7.74 15.62
CA SER A 25 19.54 -8.00 15.37
C SER A 25 19.78 -8.84 14.12
N SER A 26 18.86 -9.75 13.78
CA SER A 26 18.94 -10.58 12.58
C SER A 26 18.82 -9.75 11.30
N TRP A 27 17.99 -8.70 11.32
CA TRP A 27 17.85 -7.78 10.19
C TRP A 27 19.16 -7.05 9.87
N TRP A 28 19.91 -6.65 10.90
CA TRP A 28 21.22 -6.00 10.73
C TRP A 28 22.33 -6.95 10.25
N ARG A 29 22.10 -8.27 10.31
CA ARG A 29 23.06 -9.28 9.83
C ARG A 29 22.90 -9.61 8.35
N HIS A 30 21.84 -9.10 7.71
CA HIS A 30 21.72 -9.24 6.25
C HIS A 30 22.82 -8.47 5.53
N ASP A 31 23.24 -9.02 4.39
CA ASP A 31 24.13 -8.31 3.47
C ASP A 31 23.41 -7.07 2.94
N ALA A 32 24.07 -5.91 3.00
CA ALA A 32 23.52 -4.64 2.53
C ALA A 32 23.19 -4.66 1.02
N ASN A 33 23.80 -5.56 0.24
CA ASN A 33 23.47 -5.80 -1.17
C ASN A 33 22.19 -6.61 -1.36
N ILE A 34 21.64 -7.19 -0.29
CA ILE A 34 20.39 -7.96 -0.27
C ILE A 34 19.28 -7.10 0.34
N ILE A 35 19.52 -6.54 1.53
CA ILE A 35 18.55 -5.70 2.24
C ILE A 35 19.25 -4.45 2.77
N SER A 36 18.65 -3.28 2.56
CA SER A 36 19.07 -2.04 3.21
C SER A 36 17.95 -1.44 4.07
N ILE A 37 18.18 -1.37 5.39
CA ILE A 37 17.25 -0.75 6.34
C ILE A 37 17.19 0.75 6.08
N GLN A 38 15.97 1.28 5.99
CA GLN A 38 15.68 2.69 5.76
C GLN A 38 15.29 3.40 7.06
N ASP A 39 14.43 2.77 7.87
CA ASP A 39 13.95 3.32 9.15
C ASP A 39 13.42 2.22 10.07
N VAL A 40 13.43 2.46 11.39
CA VAL A 40 12.91 1.54 12.42
C VAL A 40 12.02 2.33 13.39
N ARG A 41 10.80 1.83 13.61
CA ARG A 41 9.82 2.39 14.55
C ARG A 41 9.41 1.37 15.58
N ASP A 42 9.47 1.77 16.84
CA ASP A 42 8.87 1.02 17.94
C ASP A 42 7.37 1.37 18.03
N LEU A 43 6.52 0.34 17.95
CA LEU A 43 5.08 0.48 18.04
C LEU A 43 4.54 -0.01 19.40
N GLY A 44 5.40 -0.51 20.30
CA GLY A 44 5.00 -1.29 21.46
C GLY A 44 4.11 -2.47 21.04
N ASP A 45 3.01 -2.67 21.77
CA ASP A 45 2.04 -3.74 21.49
C ASP A 45 1.05 -3.42 20.34
N GLN A 46 1.16 -2.24 19.73
CA GLN A 46 0.23 -1.81 18.68
C GLN A 46 0.59 -2.43 17.34
N LYS A 47 -0.42 -2.93 16.62
CA LYS A 47 -0.26 -3.37 15.23
C LYS A 47 -0.45 -2.18 14.28
N PRO A 48 0.34 -2.08 13.19
CA PRO A 48 0.14 -1.00 12.25
C PRO A 48 -1.15 -1.18 11.47
N PHE A 49 -1.75 -0.05 11.11
CA PHE A 49 -2.88 0.01 10.21
C PHE A 49 -2.39 0.01 8.76
N ARG A 50 -2.77 -1.01 8.01
CA ARG A 50 -2.38 -1.18 6.61
C ARG A 50 -3.48 -0.71 5.68
N ILE A 51 -3.13 0.16 4.75
CA ILE A 51 -4.07 0.72 3.78
C ILE A 51 -3.53 0.63 2.36
N ILE A 52 -4.34 0.07 1.46
CA ILE A 52 -4.05 0.06 0.03
C ILE A 52 -4.57 1.36 -0.58
N VAL A 53 -3.74 2.02 -1.37
CA VAL A 53 -4.18 3.13 -2.23
C VAL A 53 -4.06 2.66 -3.68
N ALA A 54 -5.21 2.49 -4.34
CA ALA A 54 -5.28 1.94 -5.68
C ALA A 54 -6.26 2.72 -6.55
N GLY A 55 -6.22 2.52 -7.86
CA GLY A 55 -7.11 3.26 -8.75
C GLY A 55 -6.80 3.14 -10.22
N TYR A 56 -7.42 4.03 -10.99
CA TYR A 56 -7.19 4.10 -12.42
C TYR A 56 -5.82 4.70 -12.75
N ARG A 57 -5.18 4.21 -13.82
CA ARG A 57 -3.80 4.57 -14.18
C ARG A 57 -3.63 6.00 -14.70
N GLU A 58 -4.70 6.60 -15.20
CA GLU A 58 -4.69 7.99 -15.69
C GLU A 58 -5.36 8.95 -14.68
N PHE A 59 -5.66 8.50 -13.47
CA PHE A 59 -6.03 9.42 -12.39
C PHE A 59 -4.76 10.15 -11.93
N VAL A 60 -4.74 11.47 -12.01
CA VAL A 60 -3.54 12.31 -11.76
C VAL A 60 -3.82 13.55 -10.87
N ASP A 61 -4.97 13.62 -10.21
CA ASP A 61 -5.32 14.73 -9.31
C ASP A 61 -4.79 14.44 -7.88
N TYR A 62 -3.50 14.70 -7.67
CA TYR A 62 -2.83 14.50 -6.39
C TYR A 62 -3.45 15.30 -5.24
N PRO A 63 -3.84 16.58 -5.41
CA PRO A 63 -4.57 17.32 -4.38
C PRO A 63 -5.88 16.64 -3.97
N MET A 64 -6.64 16.06 -4.91
CA MET A 64 -7.83 15.27 -4.58
C MET A 64 -7.49 14.03 -3.77
N ALA A 65 -6.46 13.27 -4.18
CA ALA A 65 -6.01 12.10 -3.44
C ALA A 65 -5.65 12.46 -1.99
N CYS A 66 -4.87 13.53 -1.80
CA CYS A 66 -4.52 14.03 -0.47
C CYS A 66 -5.76 14.36 0.38
N ARG A 67 -6.72 15.13 -0.16
CA ARG A 67 -7.93 15.51 0.61
C ARG A 67 -8.72 14.30 1.11
N TRP A 68 -8.89 13.28 0.27
CA TRP A 68 -9.60 12.06 0.66
C TRP A 68 -8.80 11.22 1.66
N LEU A 69 -7.49 11.06 1.45
CA LEU A 69 -6.63 10.31 2.36
C LEU A 69 -6.50 11.01 3.72
N ASP A 70 -6.31 12.33 3.75
CA ASP A 70 -6.29 13.11 4.98
C ASP A 70 -7.64 12.99 5.72
N TYR A 71 -8.77 13.07 5.01
CA TYR A 71 -10.10 12.89 5.61
C TYR A 71 -10.29 11.49 6.21
N TYR A 72 -9.90 10.43 5.50
CA TYR A 72 -10.06 9.06 5.97
C TYR A 72 -9.09 8.68 7.10
N LEU A 73 -7.90 9.28 7.12
CA LEU A 73 -6.84 8.95 8.08
C LEU A 73 -6.69 9.98 9.21
N GLN A 74 -7.57 10.99 9.30
CA GLN A 74 -7.44 12.11 10.25
C GLN A 74 -7.37 11.69 11.74
N TYR A 75 -7.90 10.52 12.07
CA TYR A 75 -7.91 9.99 13.45
C TYR A 75 -6.92 8.82 13.66
N THR A 76 -6.08 8.53 12.68
CA THR A 76 -5.09 7.46 12.75
C THR A 76 -3.70 8.05 12.96
N ASN A 77 -2.95 7.53 13.93
CA ASN A 77 -1.56 7.95 14.11
C ASN A 77 -0.73 7.54 12.89
N ARG A 78 -0.15 8.51 12.19
CA ARG A 78 0.62 8.31 10.95
C ARG A 78 1.81 7.38 11.12
N GLU A 79 2.44 7.37 12.30
CA GLU A 79 3.59 6.50 12.58
C GLU A 79 3.20 5.00 12.58
N GLN A 80 1.91 4.73 12.79
CA GLN A 80 1.33 3.38 12.79
C GLN A 80 0.72 3.00 11.44
N ILE A 81 0.80 3.87 10.42
CA ILE A 81 0.22 3.59 9.10
C ILE A 81 1.29 2.99 8.18
N VAL A 82 0.87 2.01 7.38
CA VAL A 82 1.62 1.52 6.23
C VAL A 82 0.73 1.62 4.99
N ILE A 83 1.19 2.39 3.99
CA ILE A 83 0.56 2.43 2.67
C ILE A 83 1.11 1.28 1.83
N ILE A 84 0.22 0.46 1.31
CA ILE A 84 0.53 -0.60 0.35
C ILE A 84 0.31 -0.05 -1.05
N SER A 85 1.37 -0.05 -1.86
CA SER A 85 1.37 0.42 -3.24
C SER A 85 1.67 -0.74 -4.17
N GLY A 86 0.97 -0.81 -5.29
CA GLY A 86 1.27 -1.77 -6.32
C GLY A 86 2.16 -1.22 -7.44
N MET A 87 2.79 -0.05 -7.23
CA MET A 87 3.72 0.63 -8.14
C MET A 87 3.18 0.88 -9.55
N ALA A 88 1.86 0.96 -9.70
CA ALA A 88 1.25 1.39 -10.95
C ALA A 88 1.26 2.92 -11.07
N ARG A 89 1.19 3.44 -12.30
CA ARG A 89 0.90 4.87 -12.52
C ARG A 89 -0.45 5.23 -11.92
N GLY A 90 -0.62 6.50 -11.56
CA GLY A 90 -1.87 7.07 -11.07
C GLY A 90 -2.01 6.93 -9.57
N ALA A 91 -3.10 6.32 -9.10
CA ALA A 91 -3.42 6.26 -7.67
C ALA A 91 -2.32 5.63 -6.81
N ASP A 92 -1.70 4.53 -7.23
CA ASP A 92 -0.61 3.90 -6.47
C ASP A 92 0.58 4.87 -6.30
N THR A 93 0.99 5.56 -7.39
CA THR A 93 2.04 6.61 -7.33
C THR A 93 1.68 7.73 -6.36
N MET A 94 0.45 8.25 -6.45
CA MET A 94 -0.02 9.30 -5.55
C MET A 94 -0.11 8.85 -4.10
N GLY A 95 -0.42 7.58 -3.84
CA GLY A 95 -0.36 6.99 -2.50
C GLY A 95 1.05 6.96 -1.95
N GLU A 96 2.05 6.62 -2.77
CA GLU A 96 3.45 6.67 -2.37
C GLU A 96 3.92 8.10 -2.09
N ASP A 97 3.56 9.06 -2.94
CA ASP A 97 3.94 10.47 -2.75
C ASP A 97 3.32 11.04 -1.47
N TYR A 98 2.03 10.75 -1.23
CA TYR A 98 1.34 11.08 0.01
C TYR A 98 2.05 10.50 1.23
N ALA A 99 2.52 9.25 1.12
CA ALA A 99 3.22 8.58 2.20
C ALA A 99 4.58 9.23 2.49
N ARG A 100 5.39 9.49 1.45
CA ARG A 100 6.71 10.13 1.58
C ARG A 100 6.60 11.50 2.22
N GLU A 101 5.65 12.33 1.78
CA GLU A 101 5.44 13.68 2.31
C GLU A 101 5.01 13.70 3.78
N ARG A 102 4.39 12.62 4.28
CA ARG A 102 3.88 12.52 5.65
C ARG A 102 4.69 11.58 6.54
N GLY A 103 5.82 11.07 6.05
CA GLY A 103 6.64 10.10 6.78
C GLY A 103 5.91 8.79 7.10
N ILE A 104 4.96 8.39 6.25
CA ILE A 104 4.24 7.12 6.38
C ILE A 104 5.04 6.03 5.68
N TYR A 105 5.13 4.84 6.28
CA TYR A 105 5.82 3.71 5.66
C TYR A 105 5.09 3.20 4.43
N ILE A 106 5.87 2.69 3.48
CA ILE A 106 5.42 2.17 2.19
C ILE A 106 5.84 0.73 2.08
N HIS A 107 4.89 -0.13 1.73
CA HIS A 107 5.11 -1.50 1.30
C HIS A 107 4.75 -1.60 -0.19
N GLN A 108 5.74 -1.83 -1.03
CA GLN A 108 5.60 -1.92 -2.48
C GLN A 108 5.41 -3.38 -2.90
N ALA A 109 4.53 -3.58 -3.87
CA ALA A 109 4.29 -4.87 -4.49
C ALA A 109 4.22 -4.66 -6.01
N ALA A 110 5.35 -4.64 -6.72
CA ALA A 110 5.31 -4.48 -8.16
C ALA A 110 4.72 -5.74 -8.82
N ALA A 111 4.03 -5.56 -9.94
CA ALA A 111 3.56 -6.69 -10.74
C ALA A 111 4.72 -7.30 -11.54
N ASP A 112 4.86 -8.63 -11.51
CA ASP A 112 5.84 -9.38 -12.31
C ASP A 112 5.31 -9.61 -13.74
N TRP A 113 5.38 -8.57 -14.56
CA TRP A 113 4.90 -8.60 -15.94
C TRP A 113 5.71 -9.56 -16.83
N ASP A 114 6.99 -9.74 -16.55
CA ASP A 114 7.87 -10.61 -17.34
C ASP A 114 7.47 -12.08 -17.16
N ARG A 115 7.13 -12.47 -15.93
CA ARG A 115 6.75 -13.85 -15.62
C ARG A 115 5.29 -14.17 -15.92
N TYR A 116 4.37 -13.25 -15.61
CA TYR A 116 2.93 -13.55 -15.64
C TYR A 116 2.15 -12.75 -16.68
N GLY A 117 2.78 -11.81 -17.38
CA GLY A 117 2.12 -10.99 -18.39
C GLY A 117 0.88 -10.29 -17.83
N LYS A 118 -0.25 -10.39 -18.54
CA LYS A 118 -1.49 -9.67 -18.17
C LYS A 118 -2.05 -10.05 -16.79
N SER A 119 -1.81 -11.27 -16.29
CA SER A 119 -2.31 -11.68 -14.97
C SER A 119 -1.49 -11.13 -13.81
N ALA A 120 -0.28 -10.62 -14.07
CA ALA A 120 0.62 -10.07 -13.05
C ALA A 120 -0.08 -9.00 -12.18
N GLY A 121 -0.84 -8.09 -12.82
CA GLY A 121 -1.59 -7.07 -12.10
C GLY A 121 -2.70 -7.62 -11.19
N TYR A 122 -3.36 -8.71 -11.59
CA TYR A 122 -4.38 -9.36 -10.77
C TYR A 122 -3.79 -10.16 -9.60
N MET A 123 -2.65 -10.81 -9.82
CA MET A 123 -1.89 -11.50 -8.77
C MET A 123 -1.40 -10.51 -7.71
N ARG A 124 -0.76 -9.43 -8.15
CA ARG A 124 -0.37 -8.29 -7.30
C ARG A 124 -1.53 -7.74 -6.47
N ASN A 125 -2.71 -7.52 -7.08
CA ASN A 125 -3.89 -7.06 -6.34
C ASN A 125 -4.29 -8.01 -5.21
N SER A 126 -4.13 -9.31 -5.44
CA SER A 126 -4.42 -10.33 -4.45
C SER A 126 -3.37 -10.35 -3.34
N GLU A 127 -2.10 -10.15 -3.68
CA GLU A 127 -0.99 -10.02 -2.72
C GLU A 127 -1.17 -8.79 -1.82
N MET A 128 -1.46 -7.62 -2.40
CA MET A 128 -1.72 -6.40 -1.62
C MET A 128 -2.87 -6.57 -0.62
N ALA A 129 -3.96 -7.24 -1.02
CA ALA A 129 -5.10 -7.49 -0.14
C ALA A 129 -4.78 -8.48 0.99
N LYS A 130 -3.97 -9.51 0.71
CA LYS A 130 -3.46 -10.42 1.74
C LYS A 130 -2.55 -9.69 2.72
N GLU A 131 -1.67 -8.84 2.20
CA GLU A 131 -0.74 -8.04 3.00
C GLU A 131 -1.47 -7.04 3.89
N ALA A 132 -2.55 -6.42 3.41
CA ALA A 132 -3.40 -5.55 4.23
C ALA A 132 -4.03 -6.33 5.40
N GLY A 133 -4.42 -7.58 5.14
CA GLY A 133 -4.95 -8.50 6.15
C GLY A 133 -6.30 -8.09 6.75
N PRO A 134 -6.85 -8.91 7.67
CA PRO A 134 -8.08 -8.59 8.37
C PRO A 134 -7.96 -7.28 9.15
N GLY A 135 -8.94 -6.39 9.00
CA GLY A 135 -8.90 -5.05 9.61
C GLY A 135 -8.08 -4.01 8.85
N GLY A 136 -7.42 -4.40 7.76
CA GLY A 136 -6.81 -3.48 6.81
C GLY A 136 -7.84 -2.70 5.99
N ALA A 137 -7.38 -1.69 5.26
CA ALA A 137 -8.23 -0.81 4.46
C ALA A 137 -7.81 -0.75 2.99
N CYS A 138 -8.74 -0.31 2.15
CA CYS A 138 -8.48 -0.05 0.74
C CYS A 138 -9.26 1.19 0.29
N VAL A 139 -8.55 2.15 -0.30
CA VAL A 139 -9.14 3.32 -0.95
C VAL A 139 -8.91 3.18 -2.45
N CYS A 140 -10.00 3.10 -3.21
CA CYS A 140 -9.98 2.98 -4.66
C CYS A 140 -10.45 4.27 -5.34
N PHE A 141 -9.58 4.92 -6.12
CA PHE A 141 -9.96 6.01 -7.02
C PHE A 141 -10.39 5.45 -8.37
N TRP A 142 -11.70 5.41 -8.60
CA TRP A 142 -12.32 4.69 -9.72
C TRP A 142 -13.10 5.61 -10.66
N ASP A 143 -13.18 5.25 -11.94
CA ASP A 143 -14.01 5.94 -12.94
C ASP A 143 -15.35 5.25 -13.19
N GLY A 144 -15.63 4.13 -12.51
CA GLY A 144 -16.77 3.27 -12.77
C GLY A 144 -16.57 2.24 -13.88
N LEU A 145 -15.43 2.24 -14.58
CA LEU A 145 -15.21 1.43 -15.80
C LEU A 145 -13.93 0.59 -15.75
N SER A 146 -12.87 1.08 -15.11
CA SER A 146 -11.57 0.42 -15.02
C SER A 146 -11.68 -0.98 -14.42
N LYS A 147 -11.41 -2.00 -15.25
CA LYS A 147 -11.47 -3.42 -14.86
C LYS A 147 -10.44 -3.76 -13.78
N GLY A 148 -9.24 -3.18 -13.85
CA GLY A 148 -8.18 -3.40 -12.85
C GLY A 148 -8.58 -2.87 -11.48
N THR A 149 -9.16 -1.66 -11.43
CA THR A 149 -9.66 -1.06 -10.19
C THR A 149 -10.88 -1.82 -9.66
N LYS A 150 -11.81 -2.22 -10.55
CA LYS A 150 -12.93 -3.08 -10.16
C LYS A 150 -12.45 -4.39 -9.51
N HIS A 151 -11.42 -5.01 -10.07
CA HIS A 151 -10.86 -6.23 -9.48
C HIS A 151 -10.27 -6.00 -8.08
N MET A 152 -9.60 -4.85 -7.85
CA MET A 152 -9.12 -4.49 -6.52
C MET A 152 -10.29 -4.28 -5.53
N ILE A 153 -11.35 -3.61 -5.97
CA ILE A 153 -12.60 -3.45 -5.20
C ILE A 153 -13.19 -4.82 -4.82
N ASP A 154 -13.36 -5.71 -5.80
CA ASP A 154 -13.93 -7.04 -5.59
C ASP A 154 -13.08 -7.88 -4.62
N ILE A 155 -11.75 -7.85 -4.77
CA ILE A 155 -10.83 -8.52 -3.84
C ILE A 155 -10.92 -7.93 -2.43
N SER A 156 -10.95 -6.61 -2.31
CA SER A 156 -11.01 -5.94 -1.00
C SER A 156 -12.26 -6.39 -0.22
N LYS A 157 -13.39 -6.55 -0.90
CA LYS A 157 -14.60 -7.11 -0.30
C LYS A 157 -14.44 -8.56 0.14
N ARG A 158 -13.81 -9.41 -0.70
CA ARG A 158 -13.56 -10.83 -0.37
C ARG A 158 -12.63 -11.01 0.83
N HIS A 159 -11.70 -10.07 1.02
CA HIS A 159 -10.77 -10.04 2.15
C HIS A 159 -11.29 -9.23 3.34
N GLU A 160 -12.55 -8.78 3.29
CA GLU A 160 -13.21 -8.02 4.37
C GLU A 160 -12.43 -6.75 4.78
N LEU A 161 -11.77 -6.12 3.81
CA LEU A 161 -11.07 -4.85 4.04
C LEU A 161 -12.08 -3.71 4.21
N LEU A 162 -11.71 -2.72 5.04
CA LEU A 162 -12.41 -1.45 5.14
C LEU A 162 -12.28 -0.70 3.80
N LEU A 163 -13.30 -0.83 2.96
CA LEU A 163 -13.29 -0.32 1.59
C LEU A 163 -13.93 1.07 1.49
N ARG A 164 -13.25 1.97 0.79
CA ARG A 164 -13.79 3.25 0.32
C ARG A 164 -13.51 3.38 -1.17
N VAL A 165 -14.51 3.83 -1.93
CA VAL A 165 -14.37 4.01 -3.38
C VAL A 165 -14.75 5.43 -3.72
N VAL A 166 -13.82 6.17 -4.32
CA VAL A 166 -14.03 7.55 -4.75
C VAL A 166 -14.16 7.56 -6.26
N ASN A 167 -15.26 8.10 -6.77
CA ASN A 167 -15.37 8.44 -8.16
C ASN A 167 -14.55 9.70 -8.43
N TYR A 168 -13.37 9.55 -9.01
CA TYR A 168 -12.46 10.69 -9.18
C TYR A 168 -12.96 11.70 -10.24
N LYS A 169 -13.88 11.30 -11.12
CA LYS A 169 -14.46 12.20 -12.13
C LYS A 169 -15.53 13.13 -11.54
N THR A 170 -16.29 12.64 -10.57
CA THR A 170 -17.35 13.42 -9.91
C THR A 170 -16.94 13.94 -8.53
N ASN A 171 -15.75 13.56 -8.05
CA ASN A 171 -15.23 13.86 -6.72
C ASN A 171 -16.23 13.47 -5.60
N LYS A 172 -16.80 12.27 -5.70
CA LYS A 172 -17.78 11.75 -4.74
C LYS A 172 -17.44 10.34 -4.33
N GLU A 173 -17.67 10.02 -3.07
CA GLU A 173 -17.63 8.64 -2.60
C GLU A 173 -18.79 7.84 -3.23
N MET A 174 -18.49 6.61 -3.62
CA MET A 174 -19.42 5.67 -4.24
C MET A 174 -19.88 4.65 -3.20
N VAL A 175 -21.18 4.33 -3.22
CA VAL A 175 -21.70 3.14 -2.55
C VAL A 175 -21.50 1.97 -3.51
N VAL A 176 -20.69 0.99 -3.12
CA VAL A 176 -20.29 -0.14 -3.98
C VAL A 176 -20.65 -1.49 -3.41
#